data_AF-A0A8S0SHW5-F1
#
_entry.id   AF-A0A8S0SHW5-F1
#
_cell.length_a   1.000
_cell.length_b   1.000
_cell.length_c   1.000
_cell.angle_alpha   90.00
_cell.angle_beta   90.00
_cell.angle_gamma   90.00
#
_symmetry.space_group_name_H-M   'P 1'
#
loop_
_entity.id
_entity.type
_entity.pdbx_description
1 polymer ?
#
loop_
_entity_poly.entity_id
_entity_poly.type
_entity_poly.pdbx_seq_one_letter_code
_entity_poly.pdbx_strand_id
1 'polypeptide(L)'
;MGTTNQRQNPRPEASFSDPQFPSTSSFSPNKKCTLVVLGEIAFLCRLDMAKNVHLVNTWADSFYQFTRSTTSSWSTVSLADEAWYGLGGGGLNDPGFGLEDRCEALLEEEDSVPYSRDFKKELIFVNGIDELCIYKYFKEWKTCAVGCKFGFDTGKKPDAAFGLPQQPGAASVIRSMESAKYYAENSIDMARRRRYDVVMTTSLSSDVPVGYFSWAEYDLMAPVQPKTESALAAPFISNCANVEIDSYGGCHRNRDGRVAKVQTLKHYKFSLAFENSNEEDYVTEIFFQHLVAGSIPVVIGAPNIQDSAPSLGSLLHVRELKDVDSVAKTMKYLAENPSAYESLRWKFEGPSDSFKALVDMAAVHSSCRLCIYLTTKIQEKDEESPEFRKRPCKCTSGSRTTYHIYARTRRRFEMESIFLRSDNLTLEALNSAVLLKFKSMKHMPIWKSERPKGIWGGDELRIYRIYPVGMKQRQALYTFKFEGDSDFRNYIESNQCARFEIIFI
;
A
#
# COMPACT_ATOMS: atom_id res chain seq x y z
N MET A 1 -59.99 22.38 -38.77
CA MET A 1 -61.31 21.69 -38.81
C MET A 1 -61.02 20.19 -38.71
N GLY A 2 -61.55 19.38 -37.80
CA GLY A 2 -62.29 19.68 -36.55
C GLY A 2 -63.20 18.51 -36.11
N THR A 3 -63.11 18.09 -34.82
CA THR A 3 -64.21 17.51 -33.97
C THR A 3 -64.83 16.13 -34.37
N THR A 4 -65.38 15.21 -33.54
CA THR A 4 -65.63 14.97 -32.08
C THR A 4 -66.26 13.53 -31.92
N ASN A 5 -66.34 12.77 -30.80
CA ASN A 5 -65.66 12.67 -29.48
C ASN A 5 -66.19 11.42 -28.68
N GLN A 6 -65.52 10.97 -27.60
CA GLN A 6 -66.06 10.15 -26.46
C GLN A 6 -66.54 8.67 -26.75
N ARG A 7 -66.72 7.71 -25.79
CA ARG A 7 -66.38 7.55 -24.34
C ARG A 7 -66.48 6.08 -23.84
N GLN A 8 -66.01 5.87 -22.59
CA GLN A 8 -66.53 4.99 -21.51
C GLN A 8 -66.06 3.53 -21.29
N ASN A 9 -66.11 3.17 -20.00
CA ASN A 9 -65.70 1.97 -19.24
C ASN A 9 -66.74 1.87 -18.08
N PRO A 10 -67.07 0.72 -17.42
CA PRO A 10 -66.32 0.32 -16.20
C PRO A 10 -66.42 -1.16 -15.66
N ARG A 11 -65.43 -1.55 -14.82
CA ARG A 11 -65.43 -2.28 -13.49
C ARG A 11 -66.53 -3.32 -13.09
N PRO A 12 -66.21 -4.33 -12.21
CA PRO A 12 -65.95 -4.09 -10.77
C PRO A 12 -64.87 -4.96 -10.07
N GLU A 13 -64.65 -4.68 -8.77
CA GLU A 13 -63.71 -5.34 -7.84
C GLU A 13 -64.44 -6.16 -6.75
N ALA A 14 -63.70 -6.98 -5.98
CA ALA A 14 -64.12 -7.56 -4.70
C ALA A 14 -62.91 -7.71 -3.74
N SER A 15 -63.14 -7.73 -2.43
CA SER A 15 -62.10 -7.62 -1.38
C SER A 15 -62.35 -8.55 -0.19
N PHE A 16 -61.30 -8.83 0.60
CA PHE A 16 -61.37 -9.39 1.97
C PHE A 16 -60.19 -8.92 2.85
N SER A 17 -60.21 -9.23 4.14
CA SER A 17 -59.72 -8.36 5.23
C SER A 17 -58.60 -8.89 6.13
N ASP A 18 -57.81 -7.98 6.72
CA ASP A 18 -56.78 -8.23 7.74
C ASP A 18 -57.33 -8.65 9.14
N PRO A 19 -56.52 -9.38 9.94
CA PRO A 19 -56.68 -9.51 11.39
C PRO A 19 -55.79 -8.53 12.19
N GLN A 20 -56.29 -7.97 13.28
CA GLN A 20 -55.52 -7.14 14.23
C GLN A 20 -55.13 -7.91 15.51
N PHE A 21 -54.02 -7.48 16.15
CA PHE A 21 -53.71 -7.40 17.60
C PHE A 21 -52.22 -7.69 17.88
N PRO A 22 -51.61 -7.15 18.97
CA PRO A 22 -51.96 -5.99 19.78
C PRO A 22 -50.83 -4.91 19.79
N SER A 23 -51.09 -3.75 20.41
CA SER A 23 -50.08 -2.69 20.59
C SER A 23 -49.30 -2.81 21.91
N THR A 24 -47.96 -2.80 21.86
CA THR A 24 -47.11 -2.82 23.07
C THR A 24 -45.94 -1.82 23.02
N SER A 25 -46.05 -0.78 23.84
CA SER A 25 -44.96 -0.12 24.59
C SER A 25 -43.57 0.07 23.95
N SER A 26 -43.30 1.30 23.52
CA SER A 26 -42.08 2.08 23.82
C SER A 26 -40.80 1.31 24.23
N PHE A 27 -39.89 1.10 23.27
CA PHE A 27 -38.47 0.82 23.55
C PHE A 27 -37.58 1.90 22.88
N SER A 28 -36.55 2.35 23.60
CA SER A 28 -35.63 3.40 23.14
C SER A 28 -34.85 2.99 21.88
N PRO A 29 -34.65 3.88 20.89
CA PRO A 29 -33.88 3.59 19.67
C PRO A 29 -32.51 2.99 19.94
N ASN A 30 -31.84 3.45 21.01
CA ASN A 30 -30.47 3.07 21.35
C ASN A 30 -30.26 1.57 21.59
N LYS A 31 -31.30 0.80 21.96
CA LYS A 31 -31.17 -0.67 22.14
C LYS A 31 -31.21 -1.47 20.83
N LYS A 32 -31.69 -0.89 19.72
CA LYS A 32 -31.71 -1.57 18.41
C LYS A 32 -30.32 -1.63 17.77
N CYS A 33 -29.58 -0.52 17.78
CA CYS A 33 -28.29 -0.43 17.07
C CYS A 33 -27.26 -1.47 17.53
N THR A 34 -27.09 -1.66 18.85
CA THR A 34 -26.13 -2.62 19.41
C THR A 34 -26.39 -4.06 18.95
N LEU A 35 -27.67 -4.47 18.93
CA LEU A 35 -28.05 -5.86 18.66
C LEU A 35 -27.88 -6.24 17.18
N VAL A 36 -27.84 -5.25 16.29
CA VAL A 36 -27.78 -5.45 14.83
C VAL A 36 -26.36 -5.33 14.27
N VAL A 37 -25.50 -4.47 14.84
CA VAL A 37 -24.06 -4.46 14.50
C VAL A 37 -23.44 -5.83 14.80
N LEU A 38 -23.88 -6.49 15.88
CA LEU A 38 -23.53 -7.88 16.19
C LEU A 38 -24.04 -8.90 15.14
N GLY A 39 -25.09 -8.60 14.38
CA GLY A 39 -25.58 -9.48 13.31
C GLY A 39 -24.65 -9.52 12.09
N GLU A 40 -24.26 -8.36 11.58
CA GLU A 40 -23.34 -8.25 10.43
C GLU A 40 -21.96 -8.84 10.76
N ILE A 41 -21.43 -8.58 11.96
CA ILE A 41 -20.13 -9.12 12.36
C ILE A 41 -20.21 -10.62 12.68
N ALA A 42 -21.36 -11.15 13.11
CA ALA A 42 -21.58 -12.59 13.21
C ALA A 42 -21.61 -13.27 11.82
N PHE A 43 -22.15 -12.59 10.81
CA PHE A 43 -22.18 -13.06 9.42
C PHE A 43 -20.78 -13.01 8.77
N LEU A 44 -20.05 -11.90 8.93
CA LEU A 44 -18.72 -11.68 8.36
C LEU A 44 -17.63 -12.52 9.05
N CYS A 45 -17.68 -12.66 10.39
CA CYS A 45 -16.69 -13.41 11.17
C CYS A 45 -17.12 -14.85 11.55
N ARG A 46 -18.36 -15.29 11.23
CA ARG A 46 -18.93 -16.62 11.52
C ARG A 46 -18.75 -17.09 12.97
N LEU A 47 -19.44 -16.46 13.90
CA LEU A 47 -19.43 -16.83 15.32
C LEU A 47 -20.77 -17.44 15.80
N ASP A 48 -20.67 -18.43 16.68
CA ASP A 48 -21.80 -19.18 17.24
C ASP A 48 -22.51 -18.37 18.35
N MET A 49 -23.83 -18.20 18.22
CA MET A 49 -24.62 -17.25 19.03
C MET A 49 -25.08 -17.79 20.40
N ALA A 50 -24.67 -19.01 20.78
CA ALA A 50 -25.20 -19.70 21.96
C ALA A 50 -24.78 -19.14 23.35
N LYS A 51 -24.06 -18.01 23.45
CA LYS A 51 -23.51 -17.48 24.72
C LYS A 51 -23.66 -15.95 24.84
N ASN A 52 -23.87 -15.49 26.08
CA ASN A 52 -23.82 -14.08 26.54
C ASN A 52 -25.07 -13.18 26.39
N VAL A 53 -26.28 -13.71 26.59
CA VAL A 53 -27.53 -12.90 26.68
C VAL A 53 -27.54 -11.92 27.88
N HIS A 54 -26.77 -12.18 28.94
CA HIS A 54 -27.03 -11.63 30.28
C HIS A 54 -26.50 -10.21 30.57
N LEU A 55 -25.76 -9.57 29.65
CA LEU A 55 -25.01 -8.33 29.92
C LEU A 55 -25.81 -7.03 29.66
N VAL A 56 -26.99 -7.12 29.02
CA VAL A 56 -27.66 -6.00 28.31
C VAL A 56 -28.56 -5.09 29.20
N ASN A 57 -28.60 -5.34 30.52
CA ASN A 57 -29.61 -4.74 31.42
C ASN A 57 -29.08 -3.78 32.51
N THR A 58 -27.82 -3.35 32.44
CA THR A 58 -27.27 -2.32 33.35
C THR A 58 -26.61 -1.19 32.57
N TRP A 59 -26.68 0.03 33.12
CA TRP A 59 -26.16 1.30 32.56
C TRP A 59 -27.06 2.00 31.54
N ALA A 60 -28.21 2.46 32.05
CA ALA A 60 -28.73 3.78 31.70
C ALA A 60 -28.88 4.57 33.01
N ASP A 61 -27.89 5.41 33.35
CA ASP A 61 -28.05 6.61 34.20
C ASP A 61 -26.75 7.41 34.33
N SER A 62 -26.89 8.72 34.60
CA SER A 62 -25.86 9.72 34.89
C SER A 62 -24.98 10.23 33.74
N PHE A 63 -25.31 11.44 33.24
CA PHE A 63 -24.44 12.27 32.38
C PHE A 63 -24.84 13.75 32.49
N TYR A 64 -24.16 14.53 33.34
CA TYR A 64 -24.27 16.01 33.55
C TYR A 64 -23.38 16.40 34.76
N GLN A 65 -22.68 17.54 34.91
CA GLN A 65 -22.59 18.80 34.14
C GLN A 65 -21.20 19.49 34.21
N PHE A 66 -21.02 20.47 33.30
CA PHE A 66 -20.31 21.77 33.46
C PHE A 66 -18.81 21.95 33.18
N THR A 67 -18.44 23.23 32.99
CA THR A 67 -17.23 23.74 32.30
C THR A 67 -16.85 25.16 32.77
N ARG A 68 -15.57 25.60 32.60
CA ARG A 68 -15.14 26.80 31.80
C ARG A 68 -13.80 27.47 32.19
N SER A 69 -13.01 27.79 31.15
CA SER A 69 -12.16 29.01 30.98
C SER A 69 -10.93 29.19 31.92
N THR A 70 -9.94 30.08 31.71
CA THR A 70 -9.76 31.28 30.84
C THR A 70 -8.39 31.39 30.10
N THR A 71 -8.27 32.38 29.21
CA THR A 71 -7.07 32.87 28.45
C THR A 71 -6.10 33.70 29.34
N SER A 72 -4.95 34.27 28.93
CA SER A 72 -4.34 34.60 27.59
C SER A 72 -2.81 34.29 27.59
N SER A 73 -1.81 34.90 26.88
CA SER A 73 -1.62 36.21 26.19
C SER A 73 -0.54 36.14 25.06
N TRP A 74 0.04 37.28 24.62
CA TRP A 74 0.88 37.40 23.40
C TRP A 74 2.05 38.40 23.52
N SER A 75 3.19 38.18 22.84
CA SER A 75 4.22 39.21 22.51
C SER A 75 5.19 38.74 21.40
N THR A 76 5.95 39.66 20.77
CA THR A 76 6.84 39.42 19.60
C THR A 76 8.08 40.34 19.60
N VAL A 77 9.24 39.89 19.09
CA VAL A 77 10.39 40.68 18.53
C VAL A 77 11.23 39.76 17.59
N SER A 78 12.15 40.31 16.78
CA SER A 78 12.80 39.67 15.61
C SER A 78 14.35 39.57 15.68
N LEU A 79 14.86 38.56 14.95
CA LEU A 79 16.20 38.26 14.38
C LEU A 79 17.41 39.22 14.55
N ALA A 80 18.56 38.61 14.88
CA ALA A 80 19.93 38.82 14.36
C ALA A 80 20.84 37.67 14.87
N ASP A 81 21.97 37.23 14.28
CA ASP A 81 22.52 37.25 12.91
C ASP A 81 23.66 36.18 12.82
N GLU A 82 24.24 35.89 11.65
CA GLU A 82 25.30 34.86 11.40
C GLU A 82 26.43 35.38 10.49
N ALA A 83 27.68 34.86 10.62
CA ALA A 83 28.89 35.54 10.09
C ALA A 83 30.03 34.62 9.57
N TRP A 84 29.84 34.10 8.37
CA TRP A 84 30.81 33.89 7.25
C TRP A 84 32.34 33.92 7.49
N TYR A 85 33.01 32.79 7.19
CA TYR A 85 34.29 32.66 6.43
C TYR A 85 34.40 31.20 5.94
N GLY A 86 35.09 30.82 4.87
CA GLY A 86 35.80 31.58 3.81
C GLY A 86 36.43 30.58 2.82
N LEU A 87 36.46 30.89 1.52
CA LEU A 87 36.91 29.95 0.48
C LEU A 87 38.44 29.80 0.43
N GLY A 88 38.92 28.57 0.19
CA GLY A 88 40.30 28.26 -0.20
C GLY A 88 40.31 27.29 -1.37
N GLY A 89 40.92 27.70 -2.49
CA GLY A 89 41.07 26.88 -3.70
C GLY A 89 42.54 26.75 -4.10
N GLY A 90 42.92 25.58 -4.58
CA GLY A 90 44.25 25.27 -5.11
C GLY A 90 44.16 23.98 -5.93
N GLY A 91 44.97 23.84 -6.97
CA GLY A 91 44.87 22.71 -7.90
C GLY A 91 46.21 22.24 -8.43
N LEU A 92 46.21 21.00 -8.93
CA LEU A 92 47.22 20.36 -9.76
C LEU A 92 48.65 20.34 -9.20
N ASN A 93 48.97 19.30 -8.42
CA ASN A 93 49.99 18.27 -8.74
C ASN A 93 50.45 17.55 -7.46
N ASP A 94 50.10 16.27 -7.31
CA ASP A 94 50.61 15.42 -6.23
C ASP A 94 50.69 13.94 -6.70
N PRO A 95 51.78 13.18 -6.48
CA PRO A 95 51.93 11.79 -6.98
C PRO A 95 51.16 10.73 -6.16
N GLY A 96 50.09 11.14 -5.45
CA GLY A 96 49.40 10.34 -4.43
C GLY A 96 48.26 9.44 -4.92
N PHE A 97 48.36 8.82 -6.11
CA PHE A 97 47.29 7.94 -6.62
C PHE A 97 47.21 6.64 -5.80
N GLY A 98 46.14 6.48 -5.01
CA GLY A 98 46.13 5.59 -3.86
C GLY A 98 46.10 4.09 -4.18
N LEU A 99 46.57 3.28 -3.24
CA LEU A 99 46.32 1.83 -3.24
C LEU A 99 44.85 1.48 -2.97
N GLU A 100 44.05 2.42 -2.46
CA GLU A 100 42.62 2.23 -2.18
C GLU A 100 41.80 2.40 -3.48
N ASP A 101 42.03 3.46 -4.27
CA ASP A 101 41.43 3.66 -5.61
C ASP A 101 41.63 2.45 -6.53
N ARG A 102 42.81 1.81 -6.43
CA ARG A 102 43.17 0.62 -7.20
C ARG A 102 42.28 -0.59 -6.92
N CYS A 103 41.83 -0.81 -5.69
CA CYS A 103 40.94 -1.93 -5.40
C CYS A 103 39.51 -1.67 -5.92
N GLU A 104 39.00 -0.44 -5.83
CA GLU A 104 37.65 -0.12 -6.30
C GLU A 104 37.58 -0.12 -7.83
N ALA A 105 38.54 0.53 -8.51
CA ALA A 105 38.61 0.53 -9.98
C ALA A 105 38.81 -0.88 -10.57
N LEU A 106 39.67 -1.71 -9.94
CA LEU A 106 39.87 -3.11 -10.35
C LEU A 106 38.60 -3.95 -10.18
N LEU A 107 37.80 -3.72 -9.12
CA LEU A 107 36.52 -4.41 -8.94
C LEU A 107 35.43 -3.91 -9.91
N GLU A 108 35.41 -2.62 -10.28
CA GLU A 108 34.51 -2.14 -11.35
C GLU A 108 34.87 -2.71 -12.73
N GLU A 109 36.15 -2.99 -13.00
CA GLU A 109 36.60 -3.64 -14.25
C GLU A 109 36.40 -5.17 -14.23
N GLU A 110 36.91 -5.88 -13.21
CA GLU A 110 36.90 -7.36 -13.16
C GLU A 110 35.51 -7.96 -12.88
N ASP A 111 34.63 -7.26 -12.15
CA ASP A 111 33.26 -7.76 -11.94
C ASP A 111 32.32 -7.48 -13.14
N SER A 112 32.83 -6.88 -14.24
CA SER A 112 32.07 -6.51 -15.45
C SER A 112 31.78 -7.71 -16.36
N VAL A 113 30.92 -8.62 -15.90
CA VAL A 113 30.47 -9.80 -16.66
C VAL A 113 29.20 -9.47 -17.48
N PRO A 114 29.18 -9.69 -18.80
CA PRO A 114 28.02 -9.41 -19.63
C PRO A 114 26.90 -10.44 -19.41
N TYR A 115 25.69 -9.95 -19.14
CA TYR A 115 24.46 -10.75 -19.14
C TYR A 115 24.11 -11.26 -20.55
N SER A 116 23.30 -12.32 -20.65
CA SER A 116 22.96 -12.96 -21.92
C SER A 116 22.10 -12.09 -22.86
N ARG A 117 21.54 -10.98 -22.37
CA ARG A 117 20.52 -10.18 -23.07
C ARG A 117 20.56 -8.71 -22.67
N ASP A 118 20.58 -7.84 -23.67
CA ASP A 118 20.41 -6.40 -23.49
C ASP A 118 18.93 -6.02 -23.57
N PHE A 119 18.30 -5.78 -22.42
CA PHE A 119 16.87 -5.44 -22.33
C PHE A 119 16.50 -4.05 -22.86
N LYS A 120 17.45 -3.22 -23.29
CA LYS A 120 17.20 -1.97 -24.03
C LYS A 120 17.03 -2.23 -25.54
N LYS A 121 17.60 -3.33 -26.04
CA LYS A 121 17.44 -3.82 -27.43
C LYS A 121 16.37 -4.90 -27.51
N GLU A 122 16.46 -5.91 -26.66
CA GLU A 122 15.62 -7.11 -26.64
C GLU A 122 14.54 -7.02 -25.55
N LEU A 123 13.58 -6.12 -25.77
CA LEU A 123 12.47 -5.85 -24.86
C LEU A 123 11.82 -7.14 -24.33
N ILE A 124 11.51 -7.18 -23.03
CA ILE A 124 10.67 -8.22 -22.42
C ILE A 124 9.34 -8.26 -23.17
N PHE A 125 8.88 -9.44 -23.59
CA PHE A 125 7.59 -9.61 -24.26
C PHE A 125 6.63 -10.46 -23.43
N VAL A 126 5.53 -9.87 -23.00
CA VAL A 126 4.46 -10.55 -22.27
C VAL A 126 3.24 -10.71 -23.17
N ASN A 127 2.81 -11.95 -23.38
CA ASN A 127 1.64 -12.29 -24.18
C ASN A 127 0.34 -12.14 -23.37
N GLY A 128 -0.67 -11.52 -23.96
CA GLY A 128 -1.97 -11.25 -23.33
C GLY A 128 -2.06 -9.86 -22.68
N ILE A 129 -3.31 -9.50 -22.35
CA ILE A 129 -3.83 -8.12 -22.32
C ILE A 129 -4.00 -7.56 -23.74
N ASP A 130 -5.22 -7.13 -24.05
CA ASP A 130 -5.56 -6.47 -25.32
C ASP A 130 -4.85 -5.12 -25.45
N GLU A 131 -4.18 -4.90 -26.59
CA GLU A 131 -3.50 -3.65 -26.90
C GLU A 131 -4.46 -2.45 -26.82
N LEU A 132 -5.76 -2.62 -27.08
CA LEU A 132 -6.75 -1.54 -26.97
C LEU A 132 -6.86 -0.97 -25.54
N CYS A 133 -6.80 -1.84 -24.52
CA CYS A 133 -6.77 -1.42 -23.11
C CYS A 133 -5.47 -0.69 -22.76
N ILE A 134 -4.35 -1.04 -23.40
CA ILE A 134 -3.05 -0.42 -23.09
C ILE A 134 -2.86 0.87 -23.89
N TYR A 135 -3.33 0.98 -25.15
CA TYR A 135 -3.07 2.10 -26.05
C TYR A 135 -3.52 3.46 -25.48
N LYS A 136 -4.61 3.48 -24.71
CA LYS A 136 -5.08 4.67 -23.99
C LYS A 136 -4.13 5.13 -22.87
N TYR A 137 -3.44 4.19 -22.22
CA TYR A 137 -2.49 4.43 -21.12
C TYR A 137 -1.01 4.41 -21.57
N PHE A 138 -0.69 3.94 -22.77
CA PHE A 138 0.69 3.68 -23.22
C PHE A 138 1.56 4.96 -23.27
N LYS A 139 0.93 6.14 -23.38
CA LYS A 139 1.61 7.44 -23.28
C LYS A 139 2.33 7.67 -21.93
N GLU A 140 1.91 6.95 -20.88
CA GLU A 140 2.32 7.19 -19.50
C GLU A 140 3.50 6.31 -19.05
N TRP A 141 3.83 5.25 -19.80
CA TRP A 141 4.80 4.22 -19.39
C TRP A 141 6.28 4.62 -19.56
N LYS A 142 6.56 5.91 -19.78
CA LYS A 142 7.92 6.47 -19.98
C LYS A 142 8.87 6.26 -18.79
N THR A 143 8.34 5.90 -17.62
CA THR A 143 9.08 5.72 -16.37
C THR A 143 9.53 4.28 -16.11
N CYS A 144 9.18 3.32 -16.97
CA CYS A 144 9.55 1.91 -16.74
C CYS A 144 11.06 1.69 -16.86
N ALA A 145 11.67 1.04 -15.86
CA ALA A 145 13.11 0.84 -15.77
C ALA A 145 13.69 -0.23 -16.72
N VAL A 146 12.84 -0.96 -17.46
CA VAL A 146 13.22 -1.98 -18.43
C VAL A 146 12.39 -1.86 -19.70
N GLY A 147 12.98 -2.20 -20.85
CA GLY A 147 12.26 -2.28 -22.11
C GLY A 147 11.24 -3.41 -22.09
N CYS A 148 9.96 -3.12 -22.33
CA CYS A 148 8.88 -4.09 -22.23
C CYS A 148 7.75 -3.85 -23.25
N LYS A 149 7.25 -4.92 -23.86
CA LYS A 149 6.10 -4.97 -24.78
C LYS A 149 5.04 -5.92 -24.21
N PHE A 150 3.78 -5.49 -24.24
CA PHE A 150 2.61 -6.34 -24.05
C PHE A 150 1.83 -6.41 -25.36
N GLY A 151 1.09 -7.49 -25.59
CA GLY A 151 0.24 -7.65 -26.78
C GLY A 151 0.24 -9.08 -27.30
N PHE A 152 -0.22 -9.27 -28.54
CA PHE A 152 -0.26 -10.56 -29.21
C PHE A 152 0.66 -10.54 -30.43
N ASP A 153 1.61 -11.48 -30.50
CA ASP A 153 2.62 -11.56 -31.55
C ASP A 153 2.89 -13.03 -31.84
N THR A 154 2.46 -13.51 -33.02
CA THR A 154 2.61 -14.93 -33.40
C THR A 154 4.01 -15.26 -33.92
N GLY A 155 4.85 -14.25 -34.17
CA GLY A 155 6.23 -14.41 -34.66
C GLY A 155 7.27 -14.43 -33.54
N LYS A 156 7.01 -13.79 -32.40
CA LYS A 156 7.93 -13.75 -31.26
C LYS A 156 7.50 -14.69 -30.12
N LYS A 157 8.40 -15.55 -29.66
CA LYS A 157 8.21 -16.29 -28.40
C LYS A 157 8.12 -15.32 -27.22
N PRO A 158 7.09 -15.37 -26.37
CA PRO A 158 7.00 -14.52 -25.19
C PRO A 158 7.89 -15.00 -24.05
N ASP A 159 8.33 -14.06 -23.21
CA ASP A 159 9.00 -14.31 -21.94
C ASP A 159 7.99 -14.78 -20.88
N ALA A 160 6.76 -14.27 -20.93
CA ALA A 160 5.66 -14.65 -20.05
C ALA A 160 4.29 -14.55 -20.75
N ALA A 161 3.28 -15.25 -20.26
CA ALA A 161 1.91 -15.21 -20.78
C ALA A 161 0.88 -15.23 -19.64
N PHE A 162 -0.19 -14.45 -19.78
CA PHE A 162 -1.31 -14.49 -18.83
C PHE A 162 -2.17 -15.74 -19.01
N GLY A 163 -2.61 -16.33 -17.89
CA GLY A 163 -3.30 -17.61 -17.88
C GLY A 163 -2.33 -18.81 -17.79
N LEU A 164 -2.88 -20.02 -17.91
CA LEU A 164 -2.12 -21.27 -17.81
C LEU A 164 -1.05 -21.39 -18.92
N PRO A 165 0.01 -22.21 -18.74
CA PRO A 165 1.09 -22.33 -19.73
C PRO A 165 0.59 -22.75 -21.12
N GLN A 166 0.63 -21.83 -22.08
CA GLN A 166 0.23 -22.11 -23.48
C GLN A 166 1.39 -22.56 -24.38
N GLN A 167 2.65 -22.23 -24.02
CA GLN A 167 3.84 -22.61 -24.78
C GLN A 167 5.02 -22.98 -23.86
N PRO A 168 5.88 -23.95 -24.24
CA PRO A 168 7.01 -24.37 -23.42
C PRO A 168 8.05 -23.26 -23.17
N GLY A 169 8.32 -22.97 -21.90
CA GLY A 169 9.36 -22.01 -21.50
C GLY A 169 9.01 -20.54 -21.78
N ALA A 170 7.72 -20.18 -21.63
CA ALA A 170 7.25 -18.84 -21.32
C ALA A 170 6.58 -18.90 -19.94
N ALA A 171 6.86 -17.96 -19.05
CA ALA A 171 6.36 -18.00 -17.67
C ALA A 171 4.84 -17.76 -17.60
N SER A 172 4.09 -18.65 -16.96
CA SER A 172 2.63 -18.52 -16.76
C SER A 172 2.31 -17.54 -15.63
N VAL A 173 1.46 -16.55 -15.92
CA VAL A 173 1.12 -15.45 -15.00
C VAL A 173 -0.35 -15.51 -14.60
N ILE A 174 -0.63 -15.56 -13.29
CA ILE A 174 -1.94 -15.21 -12.73
C ILE A 174 -1.90 -13.77 -12.22
N ARG A 175 -2.89 -12.97 -12.61
CA ARG A 175 -3.08 -11.61 -12.07
C ARG A 175 -4.55 -11.37 -11.74
N SER A 176 -4.84 -11.14 -10.47
CA SER A 176 -6.18 -10.79 -9.98
C SER A 176 -6.08 -9.92 -8.73
N MET A 177 -7.07 -9.05 -8.51
CA MET A 177 -7.18 -8.24 -7.29
C MET A 177 -8.33 -8.76 -6.38
N GLU A 178 -8.94 -9.88 -6.76
CA GLU A 178 -10.00 -10.55 -6.01
C GLU A 178 -9.46 -11.41 -4.86
N SER A 179 -10.24 -11.57 -3.79
CA SER A 179 -9.89 -12.38 -2.63
C SER A 179 -9.82 -13.89 -2.94
N ALA A 180 -8.82 -14.57 -2.37
CA ALA A 180 -8.70 -16.02 -2.46
C ALA A 180 -9.79 -16.78 -1.67
N LYS A 181 -10.52 -16.11 -0.77
CA LYS A 181 -11.71 -16.62 -0.08
C LYS A 181 -12.84 -16.98 -1.07
N TYR A 182 -12.90 -16.30 -2.21
CA TYR A 182 -13.88 -16.55 -3.28
C TYR A 182 -13.28 -17.25 -4.51
N TYR A 183 -12.02 -16.93 -4.84
CA TYR A 183 -11.31 -17.49 -5.99
C TYR A 183 -10.03 -18.20 -5.51
N ALA A 184 -10.15 -19.47 -5.14
CA ALA A 184 -9.09 -20.21 -4.46
C ALA A 184 -7.73 -20.17 -5.18
N GLU A 185 -7.72 -20.09 -6.52
CA GLU A 185 -6.54 -19.89 -7.36
C GLU A 185 -5.71 -18.63 -7.06
N ASN A 186 -6.30 -17.60 -6.45
CA ASN A 186 -5.57 -16.39 -6.06
C ASN A 186 -4.69 -16.59 -4.81
N SER A 187 -4.91 -17.68 -4.06
CA SER A 187 -3.97 -18.07 -3.00
C SER A 187 -2.67 -18.59 -3.64
N ILE A 188 -1.53 -18.16 -3.10
CA ILE A 188 -0.20 -18.45 -3.67
C ILE A 188 0.01 -19.98 -3.82
N ASP A 189 -0.37 -20.76 -2.80
CA ASP A 189 -0.26 -22.22 -2.83
C ASP A 189 -1.08 -22.88 -3.94
N MET A 190 -2.32 -22.43 -4.16
CA MET A 190 -3.17 -22.97 -5.23
C MET A 190 -2.71 -22.51 -6.60
N ALA A 191 -2.18 -21.29 -6.73
CA ALA A 191 -1.55 -20.83 -7.96
C ALA A 191 -0.33 -21.70 -8.33
N ARG A 192 0.53 -22.04 -7.36
CA ARG A 192 1.66 -22.97 -7.60
C ARG A 192 1.18 -24.39 -7.95
N ARG A 193 0.14 -24.91 -7.27
CA ARG A 193 -0.47 -26.21 -7.62
C ARG A 193 -1.06 -26.21 -9.04
N ARG A 194 -1.63 -25.08 -9.49
CA ARG A 194 -2.09 -24.86 -10.88
C ARG A 194 -0.98 -24.50 -11.88
N ARG A 195 0.30 -24.57 -11.49
CA ARG A 195 1.48 -24.34 -12.35
C ARG A 195 1.62 -22.90 -12.89
N TYR A 196 1.22 -21.90 -12.11
CA TYR A 196 1.59 -20.51 -12.37
C TYR A 196 3.03 -20.22 -11.88
N ASP A 197 3.87 -19.73 -12.78
CA ASP A 197 5.26 -19.34 -12.53
C ASP A 197 5.36 -17.95 -11.88
N VAL A 198 4.39 -17.06 -12.15
CA VAL A 198 4.30 -15.73 -11.52
C VAL A 198 2.91 -15.49 -10.94
N VAL A 199 2.85 -15.20 -9.64
CA VAL A 199 1.64 -14.85 -8.90
C VAL A 199 1.59 -13.33 -8.67
N MET A 200 0.51 -12.71 -9.12
CA MET A 200 0.22 -11.29 -8.92
C MET A 200 -1.15 -11.12 -8.26
N THR A 201 -1.19 -10.99 -6.94
CA THR A 201 -2.43 -10.76 -6.17
C THR A 201 -2.26 -9.65 -5.12
N THR A 202 -3.31 -9.30 -4.38
CA THR A 202 -3.26 -8.27 -3.33
C THR A 202 -2.19 -8.54 -2.28
N SER A 203 -1.94 -9.82 -1.95
CA SER A 203 -0.92 -10.25 -0.99
C SER A 203 0.46 -9.68 -1.31
N LEU A 204 1.09 -9.05 -0.32
CA LEU A 204 2.46 -8.54 -0.41
C LEU A 204 3.51 -9.68 -0.42
N SER A 205 3.07 -10.92 -0.18
CA SER A 205 3.85 -12.16 -0.29
C SER A 205 3.89 -12.73 -1.72
N SER A 206 3.04 -12.25 -2.63
CA SER A 206 3.05 -12.62 -4.05
C SER A 206 4.32 -12.15 -4.77
N ASP A 207 4.59 -12.66 -5.98
CA ASP A 207 5.79 -12.31 -6.75
C ASP A 207 5.79 -10.84 -7.17
N VAL A 208 4.65 -10.35 -7.65
CA VAL A 208 4.46 -8.94 -7.97
C VAL A 208 3.10 -8.48 -7.43
N PRO A 209 3.03 -7.97 -6.19
CA PRO A 209 1.77 -7.62 -5.54
C PRO A 209 0.95 -6.55 -6.28
N VAL A 210 -0.35 -6.74 -6.35
CA VAL A 210 -1.33 -5.82 -6.98
C VAL A 210 -2.43 -5.47 -5.98
N GLY A 211 -2.11 -4.57 -5.05
CA GLY A 211 -3.06 -3.98 -4.12
C GLY A 211 -3.48 -2.56 -4.53
N TYR A 212 -4.49 -2.03 -3.83
CA TYR A 212 -5.17 -0.78 -4.14
C TYR A 212 -4.49 0.48 -3.53
N PHE A 213 -3.25 0.35 -3.03
CA PHE A 213 -2.51 1.42 -2.34
C PHE A 213 -1.86 2.42 -3.33
N SER A 214 -2.66 3.24 -4.01
CA SER A 214 -2.17 4.15 -5.08
C SER A 214 -2.47 5.63 -4.84
N TRP A 215 -1.45 6.45 -4.54
CA TRP A 215 -1.62 7.91 -4.50
C TRP A 215 -1.89 8.55 -5.87
N ALA A 216 -1.76 7.79 -6.97
CA ALA A 216 -2.12 8.24 -8.32
C ALA A 216 -3.62 8.03 -8.63
N GLU A 217 -4.29 7.13 -7.91
CA GLU A 217 -5.74 6.86 -8.03
C GLU A 217 -6.55 7.53 -6.91
N TYR A 218 -5.94 7.70 -5.73
CA TYR A 218 -6.57 8.24 -4.53
C TYR A 218 -5.87 9.53 -4.09
N ASP A 219 -6.60 10.64 -4.02
CA ASP A 219 -6.15 11.87 -3.35
C ASP A 219 -6.16 11.67 -1.82
N LEU A 220 -5.18 10.89 -1.34
CA LEU A 220 -5.04 10.54 0.07
C LEU A 220 -4.90 11.78 0.96
N MET A 221 -4.44 12.91 0.41
CA MET A 221 -4.25 14.18 1.11
C MET A 221 -5.39 15.18 0.90
N ALA A 222 -6.50 14.76 0.29
CA ALA A 222 -7.70 15.58 0.12
C ALA A 222 -8.09 16.28 1.44
N PRO A 223 -8.31 17.61 1.45
CA PRO A 223 -8.59 18.36 2.66
C PRO A 223 -9.81 17.85 3.42
N VAL A 224 -9.66 17.69 4.74
CA VAL A 224 -10.74 17.27 5.66
C VAL A 224 -11.82 18.36 5.66
N GLN A 225 -13.06 17.97 5.39
CA GLN A 225 -14.22 18.88 5.41
C GLN A 225 -14.87 18.94 6.80
N PRO A 226 -15.61 20.03 7.11
CA PRO A 226 -16.46 20.09 8.30
C PRO A 226 -17.44 18.91 8.37
N LYS A 227 -17.54 18.28 9.53
CA LYS A 227 -18.42 17.13 9.77
C LYS A 227 -19.83 17.62 10.13
N THR A 228 -20.68 17.74 9.11
CA THR A 228 -21.99 18.39 9.20
C THR A 228 -23.16 17.43 9.47
N GLU A 229 -22.99 16.13 9.24
CA GLU A 229 -24.04 15.15 9.49
C GLU A 229 -24.13 14.81 10.99
N SER A 230 -25.36 14.69 11.51
CA SER A 230 -25.62 14.40 12.93
C SER A 230 -25.42 12.92 13.28
N ALA A 231 -25.61 12.03 12.31
CA ALA A 231 -25.27 10.62 12.41
C ALA A 231 -23.74 10.44 12.43
N LEU A 232 -23.24 9.58 13.33
CA LEU A 232 -21.79 9.43 13.54
C LEU A 232 -21.07 8.77 12.36
N ALA A 233 -21.73 7.87 11.62
CA ALA A 233 -21.15 7.06 10.57
C ALA A 233 -22.14 6.76 9.43
N ALA A 234 -21.62 6.51 8.23
CA ALA A 234 -22.37 6.01 7.08
C ALA A 234 -21.71 4.74 6.47
N PRO A 235 -22.50 3.70 6.13
CA PRO A 235 -22.07 2.58 5.30
C PRO A 235 -22.25 2.85 3.79
N PHE A 236 -21.40 2.19 2.99
CA PHE A 236 -21.55 2.06 1.54
C PHE A 236 -21.45 0.58 1.15
N ILE A 237 -22.38 -0.21 1.68
CA ILE A 237 -22.40 -1.69 1.54
C ILE A 237 -23.47 -2.09 0.51
N SER A 238 -23.18 -3.13 -0.29
CA SER A 238 -24.01 -3.63 -1.40
C SER A 238 -24.75 -4.94 -1.13
N ASN A 239 -24.48 -5.59 0.01
CA ASN A 239 -25.07 -6.86 0.48
C ASN A 239 -25.53 -6.69 1.94
N CYS A 240 -26.50 -7.48 2.43
CA CYS A 240 -27.32 -7.05 3.58
C CYS A 240 -27.81 -8.12 4.58
N ALA A 241 -27.81 -7.73 5.86
CA ALA A 241 -28.92 -7.89 6.78
C ALA A 241 -29.62 -6.53 7.08
N ASN A 242 -30.64 -6.52 7.95
CA ASN A 242 -31.50 -5.34 8.18
C ASN A 242 -30.96 -4.40 9.29
N VAL A 243 -30.59 -3.16 8.95
CA VAL A 243 -30.04 -2.15 9.90
C VAL A 243 -30.56 -0.73 9.59
N GLU A 244 -30.89 0.06 10.62
CA GLU A 244 -31.15 1.50 10.49
C GLU A 244 -29.82 2.29 10.49
N ILE A 245 -29.29 2.59 9.30
CA ILE A 245 -28.15 3.50 9.08
C ILE A 245 -28.34 4.25 7.75
N ASP A 246 -27.86 5.48 7.62
CA ASP A 246 -27.87 6.25 6.36
C ASP A 246 -27.04 5.55 5.28
N SER A 247 -27.70 4.78 4.42
CA SER A 247 -27.09 3.87 3.46
C SER A 247 -27.52 4.20 2.04
N TYR A 248 -26.51 4.41 1.20
CA TYR A 248 -26.64 4.88 -0.17
C TYR A 248 -26.32 3.78 -1.21
N GLY A 249 -25.95 2.59 -0.74
CA GLY A 249 -25.65 1.43 -1.59
C GLY A 249 -26.90 0.67 -2.02
N GLY A 250 -26.72 -0.59 -2.45
CA GLY A 250 -27.84 -1.51 -2.66
C GLY A 250 -28.59 -1.84 -1.35
N CYS A 251 -27.93 -1.64 -0.21
CA CYS A 251 -28.49 -1.93 1.11
C CYS A 251 -29.29 -0.76 1.68
N HIS A 252 -30.52 -1.04 2.15
CA HIS A 252 -31.51 -0.11 2.74
C HIS A 252 -31.98 1.05 1.86
N ARG A 253 -31.07 1.77 1.19
CA ARG A 253 -31.35 2.84 0.24
C ARG A 253 -32.32 3.90 0.78
N ASN A 254 -32.16 4.22 2.07
CA ASN A 254 -32.92 5.23 2.80
C ASN A 254 -32.43 6.66 2.56
N ARG A 255 -31.27 6.83 1.90
CA ARG A 255 -30.86 8.07 1.22
C ARG A 255 -30.69 7.81 -0.28
N ASP A 256 -30.80 8.86 -1.10
CA ASP A 256 -30.81 8.74 -2.57
C ASP A 256 -29.53 8.11 -3.16
N GLY A 257 -29.72 6.97 -3.84
CA GLY A 257 -28.65 6.15 -4.45
C GLY A 257 -28.01 6.73 -5.72
N ARG A 258 -27.76 8.05 -5.77
CA ARG A 258 -26.95 8.73 -6.80
C ARG A 258 -25.93 9.71 -6.21
N VAL A 259 -25.47 9.47 -4.98
CA VAL A 259 -24.37 10.25 -4.41
C VAL A 259 -23.00 9.73 -4.84
N ALA A 260 -22.03 10.62 -4.97
CA ALA A 260 -20.63 10.24 -5.08
C ALA A 260 -20.12 9.84 -3.69
N LYS A 261 -19.94 8.53 -3.44
CA LYS A 261 -19.52 7.92 -2.16
C LYS A 261 -18.54 8.78 -1.34
N VAL A 262 -17.38 9.12 -1.91
CA VAL A 262 -16.33 9.92 -1.27
C VAL A 262 -16.82 11.31 -0.85
N GLN A 263 -17.68 11.96 -1.64
CA GLN A 263 -18.19 13.30 -1.31
C GLN A 263 -19.17 13.25 -0.13
N THR A 264 -20.07 12.26 -0.09
CA THR A 264 -20.96 12.05 1.06
C THR A 264 -20.18 11.74 2.34
N LEU A 265 -19.22 10.81 2.26
CA LEU A 265 -18.41 10.38 3.40
C LEU A 265 -17.66 11.53 4.08
N LYS A 266 -17.27 12.58 3.34
CA LYS A 266 -16.59 13.77 3.89
C LYS A 266 -17.36 14.44 5.03
N HIS A 267 -18.68 14.33 5.06
CA HIS A 267 -19.54 14.99 6.05
C HIS A 267 -19.73 14.20 7.36
N TYR A 268 -19.31 12.93 7.41
CA TYR A 268 -19.44 12.06 8.58
C TYR A 268 -18.13 11.98 9.39
N LYS A 269 -18.23 11.79 10.70
CA LYS A 269 -17.04 11.64 11.59
C LYS A 269 -16.32 10.32 11.34
N PHE A 270 -17.08 9.23 11.26
CA PHE A 270 -16.63 7.88 10.97
C PHE A 270 -17.24 7.36 9.68
N SER A 271 -16.76 6.22 9.20
CA SER A 271 -17.27 5.55 8.00
C SER A 271 -17.09 4.05 8.09
N LEU A 272 -18.09 3.27 7.64
CA LEU A 272 -18.06 1.82 7.77
C LEU A 272 -17.37 1.20 6.54
N ALA A 273 -16.12 0.80 6.74
CA ALA A 273 -15.18 0.34 5.73
C ALA A 273 -15.03 -1.19 5.79
N PHE A 274 -16.11 -1.90 5.44
CA PHE A 274 -16.15 -3.36 5.54
C PHE A 274 -15.72 -4.00 4.22
N GLU A 275 -14.67 -4.81 4.26
CA GLU A 275 -14.15 -5.58 3.13
C GLU A 275 -14.98 -6.85 2.90
N ASN A 276 -14.98 -7.35 1.66
CA ASN A 276 -15.67 -8.61 1.32
C ASN A 276 -15.00 -9.85 1.95
N SER A 277 -13.76 -9.73 2.46
CA SER A 277 -13.01 -10.82 3.08
C SER A 277 -12.05 -10.33 4.18
N ASN A 278 -11.73 -11.22 5.12
CA ASN A 278 -10.75 -10.98 6.18
C ASN A 278 -9.46 -11.76 5.85
N GLU A 279 -8.83 -11.42 4.73
CA GLU A 279 -7.62 -12.05 4.19
C GLU A 279 -6.39 -11.16 4.38
N GLU A 280 -5.20 -11.72 4.56
CA GLU A 280 -3.96 -10.94 4.74
C GLU A 280 -3.68 -10.03 3.53
N ASP A 281 -3.37 -8.76 3.81
CA ASP A 281 -3.17 -7.68 2.83
C ASP A 281 -4.36 -7.42 1.87
N TYR A 282 -5.54 -8.03 2.06
CA TYR A 282 -6.73 -7.73 1.27
C TYR A 282 -7.36 -6.41 1.74
N VAL A 283 -6.82 -5.32 1.20
CA VAL A 283 -7.20 -3.92 1.48
C VAL A 283 -7.53 -3.25 0.14
N THR A 284 -8.80 -2.89 -0.04
CA THR A 284 -9.35 -2.50 -1.35
C THR A 284 -9.54 -0.99 -1.50
N GLU A 285 -10.14 -0.55 -2.61
CA GLU A 285 -10.56 0.84 -2.77
C GLU A 285 -11.56 1.26 -1.68
N ILE A 286 -12.24 0.32 -1.02
CA ILE A 286 -13.08 0.60 0.15
C ILE A 286 -12.28 1.34 1.21
N PHE A 287 -11.15 0.80 1.68
CA PHE A 287 -10.36 1.45 2.73
C PHE A 287 -9.77 2.80 2.26
N PHE A 288 -9.13 2.84 1.08
CA PHE A 288 -8.47 4.06 0.60
C PHE A 288 -9.46 5.20 0.30
N GLN A 289 -10.66 4.92 -0.22
CA GLN A 289 -11.70 5.95 -0.42
C GLN A 289 -12.19 6.58 0.89
N HIS A 290 -12.19 5.83 2.00
CA HIS A 290 -12.52 6.38 3.31
C HIS A 290 -11.41 7.30 3.86
N LEU A 291 -10.14 6.97 3.60
CA LEU A 291 -9.01 7.87 3.89
C LEU A 291 -9.07 9.15 3.03
N VAL A 292 -9.41 9.06 1.74
CA VAL A 292 -9.63 10.24 0.87
C VAL A 292 -10.72 11.14 1.45
N ALA A 293 -11.85 10.57 1.90
CA ALA A 293 -12.93 11.33 2.52
C ALA A 293 -12.54 12.06 3.82
N GLY A 294 -11.41 11.71 4.44
CA GLY A 294 -10.98 12.31 5.71
C GLY A 294 -11.94 12.00 6.84
N SER A 295 -12.44 10.77 6.90
CA SER A 295 -13.35 10.25 7.93
C SER A 295 -12.72 8.99 8.51
N ILE A 296 -12.83 8.81 9.83
CA ILE A 296 -12.10 7.73 10.53
C ILE A 296 -12.72 6.38 10.12
N PRO A 297 -12.01 5.48 9.42
CA PRO A 297 -12.57 4.22 8.96
C PRO A 297 -12.79 3.27 10.15
N VAL A 298 -13.98 2.70 10.25
CA VAL A 298 -14.30 1.55 11.09
C VAL A 298 -14.23 0.31 10.20
N VAL A 299 -13.19 -0.48 10.36
CA VAL A 299 -12.82 -1.56 9.43
C VAL A 299 -13.22 -2.93 9.97
N ILE A 300 -13.77 -3.75 9.07
CA ILE A 300 -13.78 -5.21 9.14
C ILE A 300 -13.06 -5.66 7.86
N GLY A 301 -12.04 -6.50 7.95
CA GLY A 301 -11.26 -6.90 6.79
C GLY A 301 -9.93 -7.55 7.15
N ALA A 302 -8.86 -7.19 6.44
CA ALA A 302 -7.53 -7.75 6.63
C ALA A 302 -7.09 -7.72 8.12
N PRO A 303 -6.73 -8.88 8.73
CA PRO A 303 -6.31 -8.94 10.14
C PRO A 303 -5.15 -7.98 10.49
N ASN A 304 -4.32 -7.69 9.47
CA ASN A 304 -3.14 -6.85 9.49
C ASN A 304 -3.35 -5.42 8.94
N ILE A 305 -4.60 -4.94 8.76
CA ILE A 305 -4.94 -3.61 8.19
C ILE A 305 -4.11 -2.43 8.73
N GLN A 306 -3.59 -2.51 9.97
CA GLN A 306 -2.71 -1.48 10.55
C GLN A 306 -1.42 -1.26 9.73
N ASP A 307 -0.94 -2.28 9.02
CA ASP A 307 0.19 -2.21 8.07
C ASP A 307 -0.08 -1.21 6.91
N SER A 308 -1.36 -0.99 6.59
CA SER A 308 -1.85 -0.06 5.57
C SER A 308 -2.38 1.26 6.16
N ALA A 309 -2.30 1.47 7.47
CA ALA A 309 -2.81 2.69 8.10
C ALA A 309 -1.83 3.87 7.90
N PRO A 310 -2.31 5.09 7.55
CA PRO A 310 -1.42 6.24 7.39
C PRO A 310 -0.73 6.65 8.69
N SER A 311 -1.39 6.48 9.84
CA SER A 311 -0.80 6.66 11.18
C SER A 311 -1.47 5.76 12.22
N LEU A 312 -0.82 5.56 13.36
CA LEU A 312 -1.42 4.85 14.50
C LEU A 312 -2.71 5.59 14.93
N GLY A 313 -3.78 4.83 15.18
CA GLY A 313 -5.09 5.40 15.56
C GLY A 313 -5.90 5.99 14.40
N SER A 314 -5.39 6.04 13.16
CA SER A 314 -6.15 6.58 12.02
C SER A 314 -7.35 5.73 11.56
N LEU A 315 -7.53 4.53 12.12
CA LEU A 315 -8.67 3.64 11.89
C LEU A 315 -9.06 2.90 13.19
N LEU A 316 -10.31 2.46 13.26
CA LEU A 316 -10.82 1.57 14.31
C LEU A 316 -11.06 0.19 13.69
N HIS A 317 -10.40 -0.87 14.21
CA HIS A 317 -10.50 -2.22 13.66
C HIS A 317 -11.40 -3.09 14.55
N VAL A 318 -12.48 -3.62 13.97
CA VAL A 318 -13.29 -4.71 14.54
C VAL A 318 -12.74 -6.04 13.97
N ARG A 319 -12.09 -6.85 14.80
CA ARG A 319 -11.60 -8.18 14.41
C ARG A 319 -12.64 -9.26 14.69
N GLU A 320 -13.30 -9.15 15.84
CA GLU A 320 -14.29 -10.10 16.35
C GLU A 320 -15.51 -9.38 16.94
N LEU A 321 -16.61 -10.10 17.16
CA LEU A 321 -17.85 -9.56 17.78
C LEU A 321 -17.60 -8.82 19.11
N LYS A 322 -16.67 -9.32 19.93
CA LYS A 322 -16.34 -8.74 21.24
C LYS A 322 -15.76 -7.33 21.16
N ASP A 323 -15.26 -6.91 19.99
CA ASP A 323 -14.65 -5.61 19.78
C ASP A 323 -15.70 -4.52 19.51
N VAL A 324 -16.96 -4.89 19.20
CA VAL A 324 -18.05 -3.95 18.88
C VAL A 324 -18.25 -2.92 19.98
N ASP A 325 -18.39 -3.38 21.22
CA ASP A 325 -18.66 -2.48 22.35
C ASP A 325 -17.46 -1.60 22.72
N SER A 326 -16.22 -2.02 22.44
CA SER A 326 -15.04 -1.19 22.66
C SER A 326 -14.90 -0.14 21.56
N VAL A 327 -15.02 -0.55 20.29
CA VAL A 327 -15.02 0.36 19.13
C VAL A 327 -16.15 1.39 19.21
N ALA A 328 -17.36 0.99 19.59
CA ALA A 328 -18.49 1.91 19.75
C ALA A 328 -18.29 2.92 20.90
N LYS A 329 -17.60 2.53 21.98
CA LYS A 329 -17.18 3.46 23.05
C LYS A 329 -16.13 4.44 22.55
N THR A 330 -15.13 3.96 21.80
CA THR A 330 -14.10 4.80 21.18
C THR A 330 -14.71 5.78 20.18
N MET A 331 -15.67 5.36 19.35
CA MET A 331 -16.40 6.26 18.43
C MET A 331 -17.12 7.39 19.16
N LYS A 332 -17.79 7.11 20.28
CA LYS A 332 -18.44 8.14 21.11
C LYS A 332 -17.43 9.11 21.71
N TYR A 333 -16.39 8.57 22.36
CA TYR A 333 -15.30 9.38 22.94
C TYR A 333 -14.67 10.33 21.91
N LEU A 334 -14.31 9.81 20.72
CA LEU A 334 -13.76 10.60 19.61
C LEU A 334 -14.78 11.58 19.00
N ALA A 335 -16.08 11.27 19.04
CA ALA A 335 -17.14 12.19 18.59
C ALA A 335 -17.37 13.36 19.55
N GLU A 336 -17.19 13.12 20.85
CA GLU A 336 -17.42 14.07 21.96
C GLU A 336 -16.20 14.95 22.26
N ASN A 337 -14.99 14.51 21.86
CA ASN A 337 -13.73 15.22 22.09
C ASN A 337 -13.09 15.68 20.76
N PRO A 338 -13.39 16.91 20.25
CA PRO A 338 -12.80 17.40 19.01
C PRO A 338 -11.27 17.49 19.00
N SER A 339 -10.63 17.63 20.18
CA SER A 339 -9.18 17.56 20.35
C SER A 339 -8.60 16.15 20.13
N ALA A 340 -9.42 15.10 20.16
CA ALA A 340 -8.99 13.73 19.88
C ALA A 340 -8.97 13.39 18.37
N TYR A 341 -9.10 14.39 17.50
CA TYR A 341 -8.89 14.26 16.04
C TYR A 341 -7.43 14.01 15.63
N GLU A 342 -6.54 13.68 16.58
CA GLU A 342 -5.25 13.01 16.40
C GLU A 342 -5.27 11.95 15.28
N SER A 343 -6.34 11.17 15.20
CA SER A 343 -6.61 10.14 14.17
C SER A 343 -6.52 10.67 12.71
N LEU A 344 -6.67 11.98 12.50
CA LEU A 344 -6.54 12.65 11.20
C LEU A 344 -5.36 13.63 11.11
N ARG A 345 -4.48 13.74 12.12
CA ARG A 345 -3.30 14.64 12.07
C ARG A 345 -2.39 14.37 10.86
N TRP A 346 -2.32 13.11 10.41
CA TRP A 346 -1.61 12.71 9.20
C TRP A 346 -2.08 13.44 7.92
N LYS A 347 -3.29 14.01 7.88
CA LYS A 347 -3.77 14.86 6.77
C LYS A 347 -3.09 16.24 6.70
N PHE A 348 -2.44 16.66 7.79
CA PHE A 348 -1.80 17.97 7.93
C PHE A 348 -0.28 17.84 8.10
N GLU A 349 0.17 16.84 8.85
CA GLU A 349 1.59 16.55 9.12
C GLU A 349 2.21 15.55 8.13
N GLY A 350 1.39 14.93 7.29
CA GLY A 350 1.77 13.84 6.39
C GLY A 350 1.67 12.45 7.07
N PRO A 351 1.62 11.37 6.27
CA PRO A 351 1.53 10.02 6.80
C PRO A 351 2.89 9.46 7.26
N SER A 352 2.83 8.35 7.99
CA SER A 352 4.00 7.60 8.45
C SER A 352 4.88 7.09 7.31
N ASP A 353 6.16 6.89 7.62
CA ASP A 353 7.16 6.40 6.68
C ASP A 353 6.84 4.99 6.15
N SER A 354 6.22 4.13 6.98
CA SER A 354 5.73 2.82 6.54
C SER A 354 4.61 2.93 5.51
N PHE A 355 3.68 3.87 5.70
CA PHE A 355 2.61 4.12 4.73
C PHE A 355 3.17 4.70 3.42
N LYS A 356 4.10 5.67 3.48
CA LYS A 356 4.83 6.17 2.29
C LYS A 356 5.46 5.01 1.52
N ALA A 357 6.21 4.16 2.22
CA ALA A 357 6.87 2.98 1.64
C ALA A 357 5.88 1.95 1.05
N LEU A 358 4.64 1.85 1.55
CA LEU A 358 3.58 1.06 0.93
C LEU A 358 3.05 1.72 -0.34
N VAL A 359 2.55 2.97 -0.27
CA VAL A 359 1.88 3.62 -1.42
C VAL A 359 2.84 3.92 -2.58
N ASP A 360 4.13 4.09 -2.32
CA ASP A 360 5.15 4.21 -3.37
C ASP A 360 5.33 2.92 -4.20
N MET A 361 4.74 1.78 -3.82
CA MET A 361 4.67 0.61 -4.69
C MET A 361 3.82 0.86 -5.95
N ALA A 362 2.91 1.85 -5.92
CA ALA A 362 2.14 2.28 -7.08
C ALA A 362 2.87 3.28 -8.00
N ALA A 363 4.01 3.85 -7.56
CA ALA A 363 4.84 4.76 -8.37
C ALA A 363 5.37 4.14 -9.68
N VAL A 364 5.25 2.81 -9.84
CA VAL A 364 5.47 2.09 -11.08
C VAL A 364 4.28 1.15 -11.32
N HIS A 365 3.65 1.23 -12.49
CA HIS A 365 2.46 0.45 -12.83
C HIS A 365 2.71 -1.08 -12.75
N SER A 366 1.69 -1.83 -12.31
CA SER A 366 1.75 -3.28 -12.02
C SER A 366 2.43 -4.11 -13.12
N SER A 367 2.11 -3.84 -14.39
CA SER A 367 2.70 -4.51 -15.54
C SER A 367 4.19 -4.20 -15.75
N CYS A 368 4.64 -2.97 -15.51
CA CYS A 368 6.08 -2.68 -15.52
C CYS A 368 6.80 -3.39 -14.36
N ARG A 369 6.14 -3.52 -13.19
CA ARG A 369 6.68 -4.30 -12.06
C ARG A 369 6.78 -5.79 -12.38
N LEU A 370 5.89 -6.34 -13.22
CA LEU A 370 6.02 -7.67 -13.83
C LEU A 370 7.24 -7.75 -14.76
N CYS A 371 7.44 -6.76 -15.64
CA CYS A 371 8.62 -6.73 -16.51
C CYS A 371 9.92 -6.76 -15.68
N ILE A 372 10.07 -5.86 -14.70
CA ILE A 372 11.26 -5.79 -13.82
C ILE A 372 11.50 -7.12 -13.07
N TYR A 373 10.42 -7.79 -12.63
CA TYR A 373 10.53 -9.12 -12.02
C TYR A 373 11.05 -10.17 -13.01
N LEU A 374 10.48 -10.24 -14.22
CA LEU A 374 10.93 -11.16 -15.27
C LEU A 374 12.38 -10.88 -15.67
N THR A 375 12.77 -9.62 -15.84
CA THR A 375 14.15 -9.23 -16.15
C THR A 375 15.11 -9.64 -15.03
N THR A 376 14.73 -9.41 -13.77
CA THR A 376 15.54 -9.85 -12.61
C THR A 376 15.66 -11.38 -12.58
N LYS A 377 14.60 -12.14 -12.86
CA LYS A 377 14.64 -13.61 -12.91
C LYS A 377 15.45 -14.18 -14.09
N ILE A 378 15.59 -13.45 -15.19
CA ILE A 378 16.51 -13.82 -16.27
C ILE A 378 17.96 -13.58 -15.82
N GLN A 379 18.28 -12.42 -15.23
CA GLN A 379 19.63 -12.15 -14.70
C GLN A 379 20.04 -13.10 -13.58
N GLU A 380 19.14 -13.43 -12.64
CA GLU A 380 19.41 -14.41 -11.58
C GLU A 380 19.82 -15.78 -12.15
N LYS A 381 19.30 -16.16 -13.33
CA LYS A 381 19.67 -17.39 -14.01
C LYS A 381 21.01 -17.30 -14.75
N ASP A 382 21.34 -16.14 -15.31
CA ASP A 382 22.69 -15.90 -15.85
C ASP A 382 23.74 -15.94 -14.72
N GLU A 383 23.42 -15.38 -13.56
CA GLU A 383 24.28 -15.35 -12.37
C GLU A 383 24.56 -16.73 -11.77
N GLU A 384 23.75 -17.75 -12.09
CA GLU A 384 24.04 -19.14 -11.75
C GLU A 384 25.22 -19.72 -12.56
N SER A 385 25.74 -19.05 -13.60
CA SER A 385 26.81 -19.59 -14.46
C SER A 385 28.19 -19.66 -13.78
N PRO A 386 29.11 -20.52 -14.28
CA PRO A 386 30.49 -20.58 -13.78
C PRO A 386 31.29 -19.29 -13.93
N GLU A 387 30.89 -18.38 -14.83
CA GLU A 387 31.54 -17.09 -15.08
C GLU A 387 31.13 -16.10 -13.99
N PHE A 388 29.83 -15.95 -13.74
CA PHE A 388 29.33 -15.07 -12.67
C PHE A 388 29.77 -15.53 -11.28
N ARG A 389 29.86 -16.84 -11.03
CA ARG A 389 30.38 -17.40 -9.76
C ARG A 389 31.88 -17.17 -9.52
N LYS A 390 32.65 -16.74 -10.54
CA LYS A 390 34.10 -16.43 -10.41
C LYS A 390 34.40 -14.96 -10.20
N ARG A 391 33.39 -14.07 -10.31
CA ARG A 391 33.52 -12.62 -10.10
C ARG A 391 34.15 -12.34 -8.73
N PRO A 392 35.30 -11.65 -8.64
CA PRO A 392 36.00 -11.49 -7.37
C PRO A 392 35.10 -10.86 -6.30
N CYS A 393 34.39 -9.78 -6.62
CA CYS A 393 33.51 -9.01 -5.73
C CYS A 393 34.12 -8.62 -4.37
N LYS A 394 35.44 -8.80 -4.19
CA LYS A 394 36.24 -8.31 -3.07
C LYS A 394 37.73 -8.28 -3.45
N CYS A 395 38.41 -7.22 -3.06
CA CYS A 395 39.84 -6.99 -3.29
C CYS A 395 40.55 -6.90 -1.94
N THR A 396 41.67 -7.61 -1.76
CA THR A 396 42.44 -7.61 -0.50
C THR A 396 43.78 -6.93 -0.72
N SER A 397 44.04 -5.85 0.03
CA SER A 397 45.26 -5.05 -0.05
C SER A 397 45.87 -4.96 1.35
N GLY A 398 47.01 -5.63 1.55
CA GLY A 398 47.60 -5.81 2.88
C GLY A 398 46.65 -6.55 3.82
N SER A 399 46.26 -5.90 4.92
CA SER A 399 45.34 -6.44 5.94
C SER A 399 43.89 -5.93 5.78
N ARG A 400 43.55 -5.24 4.70
CA ARG A 400 42.20 -4.72 4.43
C ARG A 400 41.57 -5.45 3.26
N THR A 401 40.28 -5.78 3.37
CA THR A 401 39.46 -6.27 2.25
C THR A 401 38.39 -5.25 1.93
N THR A 402 38.35 -4.76 0.70
CA THR A 402 37.22 -4.00 0.15
C THR A 402 36.25 -4.99 -0.50
N TYR A 403 34.98 -4.93 -0.14
CA TYR A 403 33.87 -5.71 -0.68
C TYR A 403 33.11 -4.87 -1.71
N HIS A 404 32.83 -5.43 -2.87
CA HIS A 404 31.94 -4.87 -3.89
C HIS A 404 30.54 -5.44 -3.67
N ILE A 405 29.58 -4.55 -3.39
CA ILE A 405 28.16 -4.89 -3.28
C ILE A 405 27.35 -4.04 -4.25
N TYR A 406 26.18 -4.54 -4.63
CA TYR A 406 25.30 -3.87 -5.58
C TYR A 406 24.04 -3.38 -4.88
N ALA A 407 23.62 -2.16 -5.18
CA ALA A 407 22.38 -1.62 -4.62
C ALA A 407 21.53 -0.90 -5.67
N ARG A 408 20.21 -1.08 -5.62
CA ARG A 408 19.25 -0.33 -6.45
C ARG A 408 18.07 0.21 -5.67
N THR A 409 17.54 1.36 -6.06
CA THR A 409 16.23 1.81 -5.56
C THR A 409 15.16 0.80 -5.97
N ARG A 410 14.29 0.39 -5.03
CA ARG A 410 13.13 -0.47 -5.29
C ARG A 410 12.32 0.08 -6.47
N ARG A 411 12.01 -0.78 -7.45
CA ARG A 411 11.36 -0.46 -8.75
C ARG A 411 12.25 0.25 -9.80
N ARG A 412 13.53 0.48 -9.54
CA ARG A 412 14.56 0.51 -10.61
C ARG A 412 14.96 -0.93 -10.96
N PHE A 413 15.84 -1.08 -11.95
CA PHE A 413 16.35 -2.37 -12.40
C PHE A 413 17.88 -2.41 -12.35
N GLU A 414 18.51 -1.43 -13.01
CA GLU A 414 19.96 -1.17 -12.96
C GLU A 414 20.47 -1.12 -11.51
N MET A 415 21.68 -1.63 -11.30
CA MET A 415 22.38 -1.70 -10.01
C MET A 415 23.54 -0.71 -9.97
N GLU A 416 23.80 -0.15 -8.79
CA GLU A 416 24.89 0.78 -8.53
C GLU A 416 26.00 0.10 -7.71
N SER A 417 27.27 0.28 -8.10
CA SER A 417 28.45 -0.16 -7.35
C SER A 417 28.54 0.55 -6.00
N ILE A 418 28.63 -0.21 -4.92
CA ILE A 418 28.88 0.29 -3.55
C ILE A 418 30.07 -0.50 -2.97
N PHE A 419 31.01 0.22 -2.35
CA PHE A 419 32.19 -0.37 -1.73
C PHE A 419 32.13 -0.25 -0.21
N LEU A 420 32.44 -1.35 0.49
CA LEU A 420 32.52 -1.41 1.95
C LEU A 420 33.83 -2.08 2.38
N ARG A 421 34.42 -1.64 3.48
CA ARG A 421 35.73 -2.12 3.95
C ARG A 421 35.58 -3.08 5.13
N SER A 422 36.46 -4.08 5.21
CA SER A 422 36.52 -5.05 6.32
C SER A 422 36.68 -4.38 7.69
N ASP A 423 37.37 -3.24 7.77
CA ASP A 423 37.56 -2.46 9.00
C ASP A 423 36.32 -1.61 9.38
N ASN A 424 35.29 -1.54 8.54
CA ASN A 424 34.01 -0.88 8.83
C ASN A 424 32.81 -1.59 8.17
N LEU A 425 32.70 -2.91 8.31
CA LEU A 425 31.47 -3.65 7.98
C LEU A 425 30.42 -3.42 9.07
N THR A 426 29.64 -2.34 8.94
CA THR A 426 28.53 -1.95 9.82
C THR A 426 27.32 -1.50 8.99
N LEU A 427 26.13 -1.54 9.60
CA LEU A 427 24.89 -1.03 9.03
C LEU A 427 24.93 0.49 8.83
N GLU A 428 25.66 1.22 9.69
CA GLU A 428 25.88 2.66 9.52
C GLU A 428 26.76 2.96 8.30
N ALA A 429 27.84 2.18 8.09
CA ALA A 429 28.68 2.30 6.89
C ALA A 429 27.90 1.97 5.61
N LEU A 430 27.07 0.91 5.62
CA LEU A 430 26.18 0.57 4.51
C LEU A 430 25.25 1.74 4.15
N ASN A 431 24.52 2.29 5.13
CA ASN A 431 23.63 3.43 4.93
C ASN A 431 24.39 4.66 4.41
N SER A 432 25.58 4.92 4.95
CA SER A 432 26.42 6.07 4.58
C SER A 432 26.96 5.96 3.15
N ALA A 433 27.48 4.79 2.75
CA ALA A 433 28.00 4.55 1.41
C ALA A 433 26.89 4.61 0.35
N VAL A 434 25.71 4.04 0.64
CA VAL A 434 24.53 4.14 -0.22
C VAL A 434 24.07 5.60 -0.35
N LEU A 435 23.95 6.35 0.75
CA LEU A 435 23.59 7.76 0.69
C LEU A 435 24.62 8.59 -0.08
N LEU A 436 25.91 8.31 0.06
CA LEU A 436 26.99 9.00 -0.65
C LEU A 436 26.89 8.79 -2.17
N LYS A 437 26.84 7.53 -2.63
CA LYS A 437 26.72 7.17 -4.06
C LYS A 437 25.45 7.76 -4.67
N PHE A 438 24.29 7.58 -4.02
CA PHE A 438 23.01 8.05 -4.57
C PHE A 438 22.91 9.58 -4.55
N LYS A 439 23.54 10.29 -3.60
CA LYS A 439 23.64 11.76 -3.62
C LYS A 439 24.62 12.27 -4.69
N SER A 440 25.79 11.66 -4.88
CA SER A 440 26.78 12.11 -5.87
C SER A 440 26.26 11.99 -7.30
N MET A 441 25.50 10.93 -7.60
CA MET A 441 24.80 10.73 -8.88
C MET A 441 23.53 11.59 -9.03
N LYS A 442 23.19 12.42 -8.03
CA LYS A 442 21.97 13.26 -8.00
C LYS A 442 20.68 12.43 -8.18
N HIS A 443 20.62 11.24 -7.56
CA HIS A 443 19.53 10.29 -7.75
C HIS A 443 18.16 10.89 -7.38
N MET A 444 17.21 10.80 -8.31
CA MET A 444 15.81 11.13 -8.06
C MET A 444 14.97 9.84 -7.94
N PRO A 445 14.38 9.57 -6.76
CA PRO A 445 13.40 8.50 -6.60
C PRO A 445 12.23 8.67 -7.57
N ILE A 446 11.68 7.57 -8.09
CA ILE A 446 10.61 7.59 -9.10
C ILE A 446 9.38 8.35 -8.60
N TRP A 447 9.07 8.25 -7.30
CA TRP A 447 7.97 8.97 -6.69
C TRP A 447 8.19 10.49 -6.59
N LYS A 448 9.41 11.04 -6.70
CA LYS A 448 9.65 12.46 -6.36
C LYS A 448 9.05 13.44 -7.38
N SER A 449 8.89 13.07 -8.65
CA SER A 449 8.20 13.90 -9.65
C SER A 449 6.67 13.82 -9.56
N GLU A 450 6.13 12.72 -9.04
CA GLU A 450 4.70 12.37 -9.14
C GLU A 450 3.94 12.47 -7.81
N ARG A 451 4.60 12.21 -6.66
CA ARG A 451 3.95 12.04 -5.36
C ARG A 451 3.33 13.37 -4.89
N PRO A 452 2.03 13.40 -4.50
CA PRO A 452 1.35 14.61 -4.03
C PRO A 452 2.06 15.29 -2.84
N LYS A 453 2.10 16.63 -2.84
CA LYS A 453 2.87 17.44 -1.86
C LYS A 453 2.58 17.13 -0.39
N GLY A 454 1.35 16.73 -0.02
CA GLY A 454 1.03 16.34 1.36
C GLY A 454 1.63 15.00 1.82
N ILE A 455 2.17 14.19 0.90
CA ILE A 455 2.83 12.90 1.19
C ILE A 455 4.37 13.06 1.14
N TRP A 456 4.90 14.28 0.95
CA TRP A 456 6.35 14.50 0.78
C TRP A 456 7.17 14.15 2.02
N GLY A 457 8.40 13.68 1.78
CA GLY A 457 9.42 13.37 2.79
C GLY A 457 10.45 14.49 2.96
N GLY A 458 10.05 15.75 2.76
CA GLY A 458 10.98 16.86 2.54
C GLY A 458 11.68 16.75 1.17
N ASP A 459 12.83 17.42 1.03
CA ASP A 459 13.66 17.35 -0.18
C ASP A 459 14.84 16.37 -0.07
N GLU A 460 15.23 15.99 1.15
CA GLU A 460 16.39 15.14 1.42
C GLU A 460 16.16 13.67 1.06
N LEU A 461 17.16 13.04 0.44
CA LEU A 461 17.15 11.62 0.17
C LEU A 461 17.44 10.83 1.47
N ARG A 462 16.39 10.25 2.09
CA ARG A 462 16.50 9.42 3.31
C ARG A 462 16.14 7.95 3.05
N ILE A 463 16.93 7.05 3.61
CA ILE A 463 16.69 5.59 3.56
C ILE A 463 15.67 5.19 4.63
N TYR A 464 14.70 4.36 4.24
CA TYR A 464 13.74 3.69 5.13
C TYR A 464 14.14 2.22 5.40
N ARG A 465 14.56 1.51 4.35
CA ARG A 465 14.95 0.10 4.36
C ARG A 465 16.07 -0.13 3.36
N ILE A 466 17.00 -1.01 3.71
CA ILE A 466 17.87 -1.73 2.77
C ILE A 466 17.65 -3.22 3.05
N TYR A 467 17.41 -4.02 2.01
CA TYR A 467 17.14 -5.45 2.16
C TYR A 467 17.67 -6.26 0.96
N PRO A 468 18.00 -7.56 1.13
CA PRO A 468 18.43 -8.44 0.03
C PRO A 468 17.47 -8.48 -1.16
N VAL A 469 18.03 -8.48 -2.38
CA VAL A 469 17.25 -8.67 -3.63
C VAL A 469 16.52 -10.02 -3.61
N GLY A 470 15.35 -10.07 -4.26
CA GLY A 470 14.50 -11.29 -4.36
C GLY A 470 13.48 -11.47 -3.24
N MET A 471 13.57 -10.69 -2.17
CA MET A 471 12.68 -10.73 -1.01
C MET A 471 11.23 -10.31 -1.32
N LYS A 472 10.24 -10.93 -0.65
CA LYS A 472 8.82 -10.55 -0.76
C LYS A 472 8.57 -9.17 -0.15
N GLN A 473 7.59 -8.44 -0.67
CA GLN A 473 7.31 -7.08 -0.19
C GLN A 473 6.76 -7.08 1.25
N ARG A 474 6.00 -8.11 1.63
CA ARG A 474 5.57 -8.39 3.02
C ARG A 474 6.77 -8.38 3.97
N GLN A 475 7.82 -9.13 3.60
CA GLN A 475 9.05 -9.24 4.39
C GLN A 475 9.83 -7.93 4.38
N ALA A 476 10.13 -7.39 3.19
CA ALA A 476 10.97 -6.21 3.01
C ALA A 476 10.44 -4.93 3.70
N LEU A 477 9.12 -4.80 3.82
CA LEU A 477 8.49 -3.68 4.54
C LEU A 477 8.40 -3.96 6.05
N TYR A 478 7.84 -5.11 6.45
CA TYR A 478 7.30 -5.30 7.81
C TYR A 478 8.05 -6.30 8.68
N THR A 479 8.80 -7.27 8.13
CA THR A 479 9.44 -8.32 8.96
C THR A 479 10.96 -8.35 8.90
N PHE A 480 11.58 -7.89 7.81
CA PHE A 480 13.03 -7.97 7.64
C PHE A 480 13.76 -6.77 8.28
N LYS A 481 14.79 -7.12 9.03
CA LYS A 481 15.88 -6.28 9.53
C LYS A 481 17.10 -7.18 9.68
N PHE A 482 18.28 -6.60 9.63
CA PHE A 482 19.46 -7.25 10.23
C PHE A 482 19.37 -7.09 11.76
N GLU A 483 19.74 -8.12 12.52
CA GLU A 483 19.71 -8.08 13.99
C GLU A 483 20.92 -7.34 14.60
N GLY A 484 21.88 -6.94 13.76
CA GLY A 484 22.99 -6.05 14.11
C GLY A 484 24.16 -6.15 13.14
N ASP A 485 25.25 -5.42 13.40
CA ASP A 485 26.43 -5.41 12.52
C ASP A 485 27.09 -6.77 12.34
N SER A 486 26.97 -7.68 13.31
CA SER A 486 27.52 -9.05 13.20
C SER A 486 26.69 -9.92 12.25
N ASP A 487 25.37 -9.78 12.26
CA ASP A 487 24.46 -10.45 11.33
C ASP A 487 24.66 -9.92 9.90
N PHE A 488 24.76 -8.59 9.75
CA PHE A 488 25.13 -7.95 8.49
C PHE A 488 26.51 -8.41 7.96
N ARG A 489 27.53 -8.48 8.82
CA ARG A 489 28.87 -8.95 8.45
C ARG A 489 28.85 -10.40 7.97
N ASN A 490 28.21 -11.29 8.74
CA ASN A 490 28.03 -12.70 8.35
C ASN A 490 27.33 -12.82 6.99
N TYR A 491 26.32 -11.96 6.73
CA TYR A 491 25.64 -11.92 5.44
C TYR A 491 26.58 -11.48 4.30
N ILE A 492 27.35 -10.41 4.46
CA ILE A 492 28.33 -9.94 3.44
C ILE A 492 29.43 -10.97 3.19
N GLU A 493 29.95 -11.62 4.23
CA GLU A 493 31.00 -12.62 4.12
C GLU A 493 30.51 -13.94 3.48
N SER A 494 29.23 -14.28 3.67
CA SER A 494 28.61 -15.49 3.11
C SER A 494 28.02 -15.30 1.69
N ASN A 495 27.73 -14.06 1.28
CA ASN A 495 27.07 -13.75 0.01
C ASN A 495 28.01 -12.93 -0.89
N GLN A 496 28.82 -13.63 -1.68
CA GLN A 496 29.67 -13.03 -2.73
C GLN A 496 28.81 -12.17 -3.68
N CYS A 497 29.32 -10.98 -4.05
CA CYS A 497 28.59 -10.00 -4.86
C CYS A 497 27.24 -9.56 -4.26
N ALA A 498 27.12 -9.46 -2.92
CA ALA A 498 25.86 -9.17 -2.22
C ALA A 498 25.03 -8.04 -2.86
N ARG A 499 23.71 -8.27 -2.99
CA ARG A 499 22.80 -7.37 -3.74
C ARG A 499 21.63 -6.90 -2.89
N PHE A 500 21.33 -5.61 -2.96
CA PHE A 500 20.35 -4.94 -2.11
C PHE A 500 19.33 -4.11 -2.90
N GLU A 501 18.08 -4.10 -2.44
CA GLU A 501 17.10 -3.08 -2.80
C GLU A 501 16.93 -2.06 -1.66
N ILE A 502 16.81 -0.78 -2.05
CA ILE A 502 16.70 0.36 -1.14
C ILE A 502 15.30 0.98 -1.26
N ILE A 503 14.67 1.29 -0.14
CA ILE A 503 13.49 2.16 -0.11
C ILE A 503 13.92 3.54 0.37
N PHE A 504 13.84 4.52 -0.51
CA PHE A 504 13.86 5.95 -0.17
C PHE A 504 12.42 6.47 0.00
N ILE A 505 12.20 7.43 0.89
CA ILE A 505 10.89 7.95 1.31
C ILE A 505 10.83 9.47 1.38
#